data_AF-A0A822FL61-F1
#
_entry.id   AF-A0A822FL61-F1
#
_cell.length_a   1.000
_cell.length_b   1.000
_cell.length_c   1.000
_cell.angle_alpha   90.00
_cell.angle_beta   90.00
_cell.angle_gamma   90.00
#
_symmetry.space_group_name_H-M   'P 1'
#
loop_
_entity.id
_entity.type
_entity.pdbx_description
1 polymer ?
#
loop_
_entity_poly.entity_id
_entity_poly.type
_entity_poly.pdbx_seq_one_letter_code
_entity_poly.pdbx_strand_id
1 'polypeptide(L)' 'MIVLGGSSDQPQESMGAFQEFPQVEAARLFSKYAARISSLERVPFFVEKAVRSSIYSPSGVSYLDIPGELVTSSINS' A
#
# COMPACT_ATOMS: atom_id res chain seq x y z
N MET A 1 11.59 -6.54 -5.50
CA MET A 1 10.25 -6.65 -6.10
C MET A 1 9.31 -5.71 -5.35
N ILE A 2 8.39 -5.04 -6.03
CA ILE A 2 7.37 -4.20 -5.39
C ILE A 2 6.00 -4.70 -5.87
N VAL A 3 5.13 -5.03 -4.93
CA VAL A 3 3.75 -5.46 -5.17
C VAL A 3 2.83 -4.30 -4.81
N LEU A 4 1.94 -3.96 -5.73
CA LEU A 4 0.90 -2.95 -5.55
C LEU A 4 -0.44 -3.67 -5.48
N GLY A 5 -1.09 -3.66 -4.32
CA GLY A 5 -2.40 -4.26 -4.09
C GLY A 5 -3.48 -3.20 -4.01
N GLY A 6 -4.60 -3.42 -4.70
CA GLY A 6 -5.80 -2.61 -4.53
C GLY A 6 -6.62 -3.11 -3.36
N SER A 7 -7.27 -2.20 -2.62
CA SER A 7 -8.07 -2.53 -1.45
C SER A 7 -9.32 -1.66 -1.38
N SER A 8 -10.26 -2.05 -0.50
CA SER A 8 -11.50 -1.28 -0.28
C SER A 8 -11.20 0.14 0.17
N ASP A 9 -12.13 1.06 -0.14
CA ASP A 9 -12.06 2.45 0.26
C ASP A 9 -11.96 2.58 1.79
N GLN A 10 -11.19 3.55 2.29
CA GLN A 10 -11.01 3.75 3.73
C GLN A 10 -12.36 4.00 4.47
N PRO A 11 -13.33 4.76 3.92
CA PRO A 11 -14.61 4.99 4.57
C PRO A 11 -15.47 3.75 4.77
N GLN A 12 -15.17 2.65 4.05
CA GLN A 12 -15.91 1.39 4.13
C GLN A 12 -15.20 0.34 4.99
N GLU A 13 -14.07 0.68 5.63
CA GLU A 13 -13.37 -0.23 6.53
C GLU A 13 -14.26 -0.64 7.72
N SER A 14 -14.17 -1.91 8.12
CA SER A 14 -14.98 -2.55 9.15
C SER A 14 -16.49 -2.62 8.88
N MET A 15 -16.93 -2.33 7.65
CA MET A 15 -18.33 -2.42 7.25
C MET A 15 -18.68 -3.72 6.50
N GLY A 16 -17.73 -4.65 6.36
CA GLY A 16 -17.91 -5.86 5.55
C GLY A 16 -17.85 -5.53 4.07
N ALA A 17 -16.99 -4.60 3.68
CA ALA A 17 -16.86 -4.17 2.30
C ALA A 17 -16.38 -5.34 1.42
N PHE A 18 -16.77 -5.33 0.15
CA PHE A 18 -16.26 -6.32 -0.79
C PHE A 18 -14.74 -6.19 -0.88
N GLN A 19 -14.02 -7.32 -0.73
CA GLN A 19 -12.55 -7.38 -0.68
C GLN A 19 -11.90 -6.72 0.55
N GLU A 20 -12.65 -6.54 1.63
CA GLU A 20 -12.09 -6.18 2.93
C GLU A 20 -11.24 -7.34 3.49
N PHE A 21 -9.94 -7.12 3.62
CA PHE A 21 -8.97 -8.10 4.12
C PHE A 21 -7.77 -7.37 4.73
N PRO A 22 -7.16 -7.86 5.83
CA PRO A 22 -5.97 -7.26 6.42
C PRO A 22 -4.70 -7.53 5.57
N GLN A 23 -4.65 -6.91 4.38
CA GLN A 23 -3.63 -7.15 3.35
C GLN A 23 -2.22 -6.83 3.86
N VAL A 24 -2.05 -5.74 4.61
CA VAL A 24 -0.75 -5.32 5.15
C VAL A 24 -0.24 -6.34 6.17
N GLU A 25 -1.07 -6.79 7.10
CA GLU A 25 -0.73 -7.79 8.11
C GLU A 25 -0.39 -9.13 7.46
N ALA A 26 -1.17 -9.56 6.46
CA ALA A 26 -0.92 -10.79 5.72
C ALA A 26 0.41 -10.76 4.95
N ALA A 27 0.75 -9.62 4.34
CA ALA A 27 2.00 -9.45 3.60
C ALA A 27 3.24 -9.24 4.49
N ARG A 28 3.05 -8.81 5.75
CA ARG A 28 4.15 -8.38 6.65
C ARG A 28 5.19 -9.47 6.92
N LEU A 29 4.78 -10.74 6.98
CA LEU A 29 5.71 -11.86 7.21
C LEU A 29 6.57 -12.21 5.99
N PHE A 30 6.15 -11.80 4.79
CA PHE A 30 6.78 -12.17 3.52
C PHE A 30 7.42 -11.00 2.78
N SER A 31 7.40 -9.80 3.38
CA SER A 31 7.92 -8.58 2.79
C SER A 31 8.84 -7.84 3.77
N LYS A 32 9.88 -7.21 3.24
CA LYS A 32 10.74 -6.30 4.02
C LYS A 32 10.00 -5.03 4.44
N TYR A 33 8.99 -4.67 3.67
CA TYR A 33 8.16 -3.50 3.88
C TYR A 33 6.74 -3.80 3.43
N ALA A 34 5.76 -3.60 4.31
CA ALA A 34 4.35 -3.65 4.01
C ALA A 34 3.68 -2.41 4.60
N ALA A 35 2.93 -1.66 3.78
CA ALA A 35 2.20 -0.49 4.25
C ALA A 35 1.00 -0.16 3.38
N ARG A 36 -0.01 0.46 3.99
CA ARG A 36 -1.17 1.08 3.32
C ARG A 36 -0.92 2.58 3.13
N ILE A 37 -1.20 3.07 1.93
CA ILE A 37 -1.07 4.50 1.63
C ILE A 37 -2.23 5.23 2.31
N SER A 38 -1.89 6.16 3.19
CA SER A 38 -2.89 6.86 4.01
C SER A 38 -3.53 8.08 3.32
N SER A 39 -2.85 8.70 2.35
CA SER A 39 -3.37 9.84 1.59
C SER A 39 -2.62 10.02 0.26
N LEU A 40 -3.21 10.78 -0.67
CA LEU A 40 -2.68 10.97 -2.02
C LEU A 40 -1.33 11.71 -2.01
N GLU A 41 -1.16 12.69 -1.13
CA GLU A 41 0.09 13.48 -0.98
C GLU A 41 1.25 12.64 -0.46
N ARG A 42 0.94 11.51 0.21
CA ARG A 42 1.94 10.63 0.80
C ARG A 42 2.40 9.53 -0.15
N VAL A 43 1.77 9.38 -1.31
CA VAL A 43 2.19 8.40 -2.34
C VAL A 43 3.70 8.45 -2.59
N PRO A 44 4.34 9.63 -2.80
CA PRO A 44 5.79 9.67 -3.04
C PRO A 44 6.62 9.09 -1.90
N PHE A 45 6.24 9.36 -0.64
CA PHE A 45 6.93 8.86 0.54
C PHE A 45 6.86 7.33 0.65
N PHE A 46 5.68 6.74 0.45
CA PHE A 46 5.50 5.29 0.52
C PHE A 46 6.21 4.57 -0.63
N VAL A 47 6.18 5.14 -1.84
CA VAL A 47 6.88 4.62 -3.01
C VAL A 47 8.40 4.67 -2.82
N GLU A 48 8.96 5.79 -2.35
CA GLU A 48 10.40 5.91 -2.06
C GLU A 48 10.86 4.84 -1.05
N LYS A 49 10.13 4.67 0.06
CA LYS A 49 10.40 3.63 1.04
C LYS A 49 10.32 2.22 0.46
N ALA A 50 9.29 1.92 -0.34
CA ALA A 50 9.12 0.60 -0.96
C ALA A 50 10.25 0.29 -1.93
N VAL A 51 10.64 1.25 -2.77
CA VAL A 51 11.76 1.15 -3.70
C VAL A 51 13.06 0.87 -2.94
N ARG A 52 13.43 1.74 -1.99
CA ARG A 52 14.64 1.56 -1.18
C ARG A 52 14.68 0.21 -0.47
N SER A 53 13.57 -0.19 0.13
CA SER A 53 13.48 -1.48 0.84
C SER A 53 13.65 -2.68 -0.10
N SER A 54 13.22 -2.56 -1.36
CA SER A 54 13.28 -3.64 -2.34
C SER A 54 14.64 -3.82 -3.00
N ILE A 55 15.42 -2.72 -3.15
CA ILE A 55 16.71 -2.73 -3.86
C ILE A 55 17.92 -2.82 -2.92
N TYR A 56 17.86 -2.23 -1.73
CA TYR A 56 19.02 -2.20 -0.84
C TYR A 56 19.18 -3.50 -0.04
N SER A 57 20.43 -3.91 0.13
CA SER A 57 20.80 -5.20 0.71
C SER A 57 20.33 -5.39 2.16
N PRO A 58 19.85 -6.62 2.51
CA PRO A 58 19.53 -7.70 1.57
C PRO A 58 18.32 -7.31 0.72
N SER A 59 18.38 -7.47 -0.60
CA SER A 59 17.25 -7.12 -1.47
C SER A 59 16.02 -7.98 -1.12
N GLY A 60 14.82 -7.47 -1.40
CA GLY A 60 13.60 -8.18 -1.00
C GLY A 60 12.32 -7.63 -1.61
N VAL A 61 11.21 -8.11 -1.08
CA VAL A 61 9.86 -7.76 -1.54
C VAL A 61 9.30 -6.63 -0.69
N SER A 62 8.65 -5.66 -1.33
CA SER A 62 7.85 -4.63 -0.67
C SER A 62 6.40 -4.75 -1.12
N TYR A 63 5.45 -4.55 -0.22
CA TYR A 63 4.01 -4.53 -0.46
C TYR A 63 3.46 -3.13 -0.17
N LEU A 64 2.74 -2.55 -1.13
CA LEU A 64 1.97 -1.33 -0.95
C LEU A 64 0.50 -1.63 -1.18
N ASP A 65 -0.29 -1.33 -0.17
CA ASP A 65 -1.75 -1.39 -0.21
C ASP A 65 -2.31 -0.02 -0.59
N ILE A 66 -3.13 0.02 -1.64
CA ILE A 66 -3.67 1.23 -2.25
C ILE A 66 -5.21 1.19 -2.15
N PRO A 67 -5.80 2.00 -1.25
CA PRO A 67 -7.25 2.17 -1.17
C PRO A 67 -7.86 2.61 -2.50
N GLY A 68 -9.01 2.06 -2.86
CA GLY A 68 -9.72 2.35 -4.12
C GLY A 68 -9.95 3.85 -4.35
N GLU A 69 -10.38 4.57 -3.32
CA GLU A 69 -10.60 6.02 -3.36
C GLU A 69 -9.35 6.80 -3.83
N LEU A 70 -8.14 6.36 -3.46
CA LEU A 70 -6.90 7.04 -3.84
C LEU A 70 -6.59 6.84 -5.32
N VAL A 71 -6.98 5.71 -5.92
CA VAL A 71 -6.78 5.44 -7.35
C VAL A 71 -7.60 6.40 -8.20
N THR A 72 -8.79 6.78 -7.73
CA THR A 72 -9.69 7.70 -8.42
C THR A 72 -9.47 9.18 -8.08
N SER A 73 -8.66 9.48 -7.07
CA SER A 73 -8.42 10.84 -6.59
C SER A 73 -7.35 11.57 -7.41
N SER A 74 -7.41 12.91 -7.44
CA SER A 74 -6.48 13.77 -8.16
C SER A 74 -5.90 14.87 -7.27
N ILE A 75 -4.61 15.17 -7.40
CA ILE A 75 -4.00 16.36 -6.81
C ILE A 75 -4.16 17.51 -7.81
N ASN A 76 -4.86 18.57 -7.43
CA ASN A 76 -4.82 19.82 -8.19
C ASN A 76 -3.47 20.50 -7.88
N SER A 77 -2.65 20.70 -8.92
CA SER A 77 -1.34 21.35 -8.84
C SER A 77 -1.44 22.86 -8.89
#